data_AF-A0A967TBA4-F1
#
_entry.id   AF-A0A967TBA4-F1
#
_cell.length_a   1.000
_cell.length_b   1.000
_cell.length_c   1.000
_cell.angle_alpha   90.00
_cell.angle_beta   90.00
_cell.angle_gamma   90.00
#
_symmetry.space_group_name_H-M   'P 1'
#
loop_
_entity.id
_entity.type
_entity.pdbx_description
1 polymer ?
#
loop_
_entity_poly.entity_id
_entity_poly.type
_entity_poly.pdbx_seq_one_letter_code
_entity_poly.pdbx_strand_id
1 'polypeptide(L)'
;MIRKFLKWTGIVLLVVLVSTGSFAAHEWYADKPFMFRAYLDRALVKMAFEDPEMLTSLGFLESMGIKGHNAHLDDAHPDNTDEFFADMKAFGEGLLRYDDEDLDQNQRLSKEITLYLTSMLEDMEPFRYHTYPANQMGGIQAAFPSFMDAQHQVHTLEDAEHYLSRMGELQRKYEQQLLGLKIRESKDIIPPRFVIDRVLDQMRDFVATPAKENILYTSLAKKMEEAEEIDDAQAEDILARVEASINEDVYPAYGLFINYFSELQPKGGNDHGYWHLPDGEAAYKLALRLFTT
;
A
#
# COMPACT_ATOMS: atom_id res chain seq x y z
N MET A 1 34.23 47.57 14.16
CA MET A 1 34.63 46.20 13.71
C MET A 1 33.50 45.19 13.86
N ILE A 2 32.86 45.08 15.04
CA ILE A 2 31.79 44.11 15.33
C ILE A 2 30.60 44.15 14.35
N ARG A 3 30.08 45.34 13.98
CA ARG A 3 28.96 45.44 13.01
C ARG A 3 29.29 44.93 11.61
N LYS A 4 30.52 45.13 11.14
CA LYS A 4 30.97 44.60 9.84
C LYS A 4 31.13 43.08 9.92
N PHE A 5 31.72 42.57 11.01
CA PHE A 5 31.85 41.14 11.25
C PHE A 5 30.50 40.43 11.31
N LEU A 6 29.52 40.94 12.06
CA LEU A 6 28.16 40.39 12.14
C LEU A 6 27.44 40.44 10.78
N LYS A 7 27.59 41.51 10.00
CA LYS A 7 27.01 41.61 8.66
C LYS A 7 27.58 40.54 7.71
N TRP A 8 28.90 40.36 7.68
CA TRP A 8 29.54 39.35 6.84
C TRP A 8 29.19 37.93 7.30
N THR A 9 29.15 37.69 8.61
CA THR A 9 28.72 36.40 9.18
C THR A 9 27.27 36.09 8.79
N GLY A 10 26.36 37.07 8.92
CA GLY A 10 24.97 36.92 8.50
C GLY A 10 24.81 36.67 7.00
N ILE A 11 25.60 37.34 6.16
CA ILE A 11 25.60 37.09 4.70
C ILE A 11 26.10 35.68 4.40
N VAL A 12 27.19 35.24 5.04
CA VAL A 12 27.73 33.88 4.85
C VAL A 12 26.71 32.84 5.28
N LEU A 13 26.07 33.01 6.45
CA LEU A 13 25.01 32.09 6.91
C LEU A 13 23.83 32.05 5.95
N LEU A 14 23.39 33.20 5.44
CA LEU A 14 22.32 33.27 4.44
C LEU A 14 22.71 32.55 3.16
N VAL A 15 23.92 32.78 2.64
CA VAL A 15 24.41 32.13 1.42
C VAL A 15 24.49 30.62 1.62
N VAL A 16 25.01 30.15 2.76
CA VAL A 16 25.04 28.72 3.08
C VAL A 16 23.63 28.15 3.13
N LEU A 17 22.69 28.81 3.80
CA LEU A 17 21.31 28.34 3.91
C LEU A 17 20.61 28.27 2.55
N VAL A 18 20.76 29.31 1.72
CA VAL A 18 20.18 29.35 0.36
C VAL A 18 20.82 28.31 -0.54
N SER A 19 22.15 28.15 -0.51
CA SER A 19 22.86 27.16 -1.32
C SER A 19 22.48 25.73 -0.91
N THR A 20 22.46 25.43 0.39
CA THR A 20 22.03 24.11 0.89
C THR A 20 20.57 23.84 0.55
N GLY A 21 19.69 24.81 0.71
CA GLY A 21 18.28 24.68 0.33
C GLY A 21 18.09 24.47 -1.17
N SER A 22 18.85 25.18 -2.01
CA SER A 22 18.84 25.02 -3.46
C SER A 22 19.37 23.65 -3.90
N PHE A 23 20.42 23.16 -3.25
CA PHE A 23 20.97 21.83 -3.49
C PHE A 23 19.97 20.74 -3.08
N ALA A 24 19.37 20.83 -1.89
CA ALA A 24 18.36 19.89 -1.45
C ALA A 24 17.13 19.89 -2.38
N ALA A 25 16.68 21.06 -2.83
CA ALA A 25 15.60 21.17 -3.81
C ALA A 25 16.00 20.53 -5.15
N HIS A 26 17.25 20.71 -5.59
CA HIS A 26 17.74 20.04 -6.79
C HIS A 26 17.72 18.52 -6.63
N GLU A 27 18.25 17.97 -5.53
CA GLU A 27 18.24 16.52 -5.27
C GLU A 27 16.82 15.95 -5.21
N TRP A 28 15.86 16.72 -4.71
CA TRP A 28 14.47 16.28 -4.62
C TRP A 28 13.72 16.33 -5.96
N TYR A 29 13.86 17.41 -6.73
CA TYR A 29 13.03 17.68 -7.92
C TYR A 29 13.70 17.38 -9.27
N ALA A 30 15.02 17.29 -9.36
CA ALA A 30 15.69 17.10 -10.64
C ALA A 30 15.46 15.71 -11.23
N ASP A 31 15.34 15.56 -12.56
CA ASP A 31 15.20 14.24 -13.18
C ASP A 31 16.38 13.31 -12.86
N LYS A 32 17.59 13.87 -12.80
CA LYS A 32 18.83 13.21 -12.36
C LYS A 32 19.46 14.01 -11.21
N PRO A 33 19.19 13.67 -9.95
CA PRO A 33 19.91 14.17 -8.78
C PRO A 33 21.42 13.96 -8.91
N PHE A 34 22.21 14.81 -8.27
CA PHE A 34 23.66 14.64 -8.23
C PHE A 34 24.03 13.36 -7.48
N MET A 35 23.38 13.09 -6.35
CA MET A 35 23.64 11.91 -5.53
C MET A 35 22.80 10.72 -6.03
N PHE A 36 23.47 9.65 -6.47
CA PHE A 36 22.81 8.40 -6.84
C PHE A 36 21.88 7.87 -5.72
N ARG A 37 22.33 7.98 -4.47
CA ARG A 37 21.52 7.58 -3.32
C ARG A 37 20.24 8.42 -3.20
N ALA A 38 20.30 9.73 -3.47
CA ALA A 38 19.09 10.55 -3.45
C ALA A 38 18.10 10.15 -4.54
N TYR A 39 18.58 9.68 -5.69
CA TYR A 39 17.73 9.14 -6.75
C TYR A 39 16.95 7.89 -6.31
N LEU A 40 17.61 6.97 -5.61
CA LEU A 40 16.96 5.78 -5.05
C LEU A 40 16.03 6.13 -3.88
N ASP A 41 16.54 6.84 -2.88
CA ASP A 41 15.83 7.10 -1.62
C ASP A 41 14.55 7.91 -1.88
N ARG A 42 14.59 8.92 -2.77
CA ARG A 42 13.40 9.72 -3.07
C ARG A 42 12.32 8.94 -3.81
N ALA A 43 12.69 7.93 -4.61
CA ALA A 43 11.70 7.12 -5.33
C ALA A 43 10.88 6.29 -4.33
N LEU A 44 11.55 5.68 -3.36
CA LEU A 44 10.90 4.99 -2.24
C LEU A 44 10.00 5.94 -1.43
N VAL A 45 10.51 7.14 -1.13
CA VAL A 45 9.72 8.12 -0.36
C VAL A 45 8.49 8.57 -1.15
N LYS A 46 8.61 8.90 -2.44
CA LYS A 46 7.46 9.30 -3.27
C LYS A 46 6.38 8.23 -3.29
N MET A 47 6.77 6.97 -3.54
CA MET A 47 5.87 5.83 -3.50
C MET A 47 5.17 5.71 -2.14
N ALA A 48 5.91 5.81 -1.03
CA ALA A 48 5.31 5.76 0.30
C ALA A 48 4.28 6.89 0.50
N PHE A 49 4.53 8.10 0.01
CA PHE A 49 3.60 9.23 0.16
C PHE A 49 2.33 9.13 -0.70
N GLU A 50 2.29 8.22 -1.66
CA GLU A 50 1.10 7.92 -2.46
C GLU A 50 0.19 6.88 -1.77
N ASP A 51 0.73 6.11 -0.82
CA ASP A 51 0.06 4.99 -0.16
C ASP A 51 -0.09 5.22 1.36
N PRO A 52 -1.23 5.75 1.83
CA PRO A 52 -1.50 5.99 3.25
C PRO A 52 -1.29 4.77 4.17
N GLU A 53 -1.62 3.56 3.74
CA GLU A 53 -1.43 2.33 4.52
C GLU A 53 0.04 1.91 4.59
N MET A 54 0.84 2.22 3.56
CA MET A 54 2.29 2.06 3.60
C MET A 54 2.93 3.01 4.60
N LEU A 55 2.50 4.28 4.64
CA LEU A 55 2.98 5.24 5.64
C LEU A 55 2.69 4.76 7.07
N THR A 56 1.47 4.25 7.32
CA THR A 56 1.12 3.65 8.62
C THR A 56 2.04 2.49 8.97
N SER A 57 2.28 1.59 8.01
CA SER A 57 3.09 0.39 8.23
C SER A 57 4.56 0.73 8.51
N LEU A 58 5.08 1.81 7.92
CA LEU A 58 6.44 2.29 8.17
C LEU A 58 6.56 3.04 9.50
N GLY A 59 5.50 3.71 9.95
CA GLY A 59 5.41 4.31 11.29
C GLY A 59 6.37 5.46 11.59
N PHE A 60 7.09 5.98 10.59
CA PHE A 60 8.14 6.98 10.81
C PHE A 60 7.60 8.41 10.95
N LEU A 61 6.41 8.69 10.42
CA LEU A 61 5.79 10.03 10.41
C LEU A 61 5.12 10.38 11.75
N GLU A 62 4.61 9.39 12.46
CA GLU A 62 3.88 9.50 13.72
C GLU A 62 4.77 10.08 14.82
N SER A 63 6.05 9.68 14.85
CA SER A 63 7.05 10.23 15.78
C SER A 63 7.31 11.73 15.59
N MET A 64 6.96 12.26 14.41
CA MET A 64 7.05 13.68 14.07
C MET A 64 5.71 14.41 14.21
N GLY A 65 4.67 13.73 14.71
CA GLY A 65 3.32 14.27 14.85
C GLY A 65 2.54 14.38 13.53
N ILE A 66 3.02 13.76 12.44
CA ILE A 66 2.31 13.72 11.16
C ILE A 66 1.50 12.42 11.14
N LYS A 67 0.18 12.54 11.33
CA LYS A 67 -0.73 11.38 11.47
C LYS A 67 -1.86 11.35 10.44
N GLY A 68 -1.97 12.36 9.58
CA GLY A 68 -3.13 12.50 8.68
C GLY A 68 -3.33 11.32 7.71
N HIS A 69 -2.26 10.62 7.33
CA HIS A 69 -2.36 9.41 6.50
C HIS A 69 -3.08 8.26 7.21
N ASN A 70 -3.10 8.23 8.55
CA ASN A 70 -3.80 7.18 9.30
C ASN A 70 -5.32 7.24 9.15
N ALA A 71 -5.88 8.35 8.65
CA ALA A 71 -7.30 8.50 8.37
C ALA A 71 -7.77 7.87 7.06
N HIS A 72 -6.84 7.50 6.18
CA HIS A 72 -7.13 7.15 4.79
C HIS A 72 -6.70 5.72 4.45
N LEU A 73 -7.46 5.09 3.56
CA LEU A 73 -7.09 3.87 2.87
C LEU A 73 -6.49 4.22 1.50
N ASP A 74 -5.65 3.34 0.99
CA ASP A 74 -5.01 3.46 -0.33
C ASP A 74 -6.06 3.61 -1.44
N ASP A 75 -5.65 4.23 -2.53
CA ASP A 75 -6.39 4.22 -3.77
C ASP A 75 -6.09 2.92 -4.54
N ALA A 76 -7.06 2.00 -4.55
CA ALA A 76 -6.93 0.70 -5.17
C ALA A 76 -7.38 0.68 -6.64
N HIS A 77 -7.55 1.84 -7.28
CA HIS A 77 -7.99 1.93 -8.66
C HIS A 77 -6.98 1.25 -9.61
N PRO A 78 -7.43 0.45 -10.59
CA PRO A 78 -6.52 -0.23 -11.52
C PRO A 78 -5.60 0.71 -12.31
N ASP A 79 -6.00 1.96 -12.56
CA ASP A 79 -5.19 2.96 -13.26
C ASP A 79 -3.86 3.24 -12.53
N ASN A 80 -3.86 3.17 -11.19
CA ASN A 80 -2.65 3.36 -10.38
C ASN A 80 -1.61 2.27 -10.67
N THR A 81 -2.06 1.08 -11.09
CA THR A 81 -1.14 0.02 -11.53
C THR A 81 -0.47 0.38 -12.86
N ASP A 82 -1.20 0.97 -13.81
CA ASP A 82 -0.64 1.36 -15.10
C ASP A 82 0.33 2.55 -14.94
N GLU A 83 0.01 3.51 -14.07
CA GLU A 83 0.94 4.60 -13.68
C GLU A 83 2.20 4.06 -13.00
N PHE A 84 2.06 3.11 -12.07
CA PHE A 84 3.20 2.46 -11.41
C PHE A 84 4.16 1.81 -12.41
N PHE A 85 3.66 1.08 -13.41
CA PHE A 85 4.54 0.47 -14.42
C PHE A 85 5.26 1.53 -15.27
N ALA A 86 4.57 2.61 -15.65
CA ALA A 86 5.19 3.72 -16.38
C ALA A 86 6.29 4.40 -15.56
N ASP A 87 6.05 4.63 -14.28
CA ASP A 87 7.00 5.25 -13.36
C ASP A 87 8.20 4.35 -13.08
N MET A 88 7.98 3.04 -12.89
CA MET A 88 9.07 2.07 -12.68
C MET A 88 9.97 1.93 -13.91
N LYS A 89 9.40 2.02 -15.11
CA LYS A 89 10.18 2.08 -16.36
C LYS A 89 11.01 3.36 -16.45
N ALA A 90 10.39 4.52 -16.20
CA ALA A 90 11.11 5.80 -16.19
C ALA A 90 12.21 5.83 -15.11
N PHE A 91 11.96 5.20 -13.97
CA PHE A 91 12.94 5.01 -12.90
C PHE A 91 14.12 4.12 -13.36
N GLY A 92 13.84 2.98 -14.00
CA GLY A 92 14.86 2.12 -14.61
C GLY A 92 15.73 2.86 -15.63
N GLU A 93 15.12 3.61 -16.54
CA GLU A 93 15.82 4.43 -17.54
C GLU A 93 16.73 5.50 -16.90
N GLY A 94 16.29 6.11 -15.80
CA GLY A 94 17.09 7.12 -15.11
C GLY A 94 18.31 6.53 -14.38
N LEU A 95 18.26 5.28 -13.91
CA LEU A 95 19.44 4.59 -13.35
C LEU A 95 20.58 4.48 -14.36
N LEU A 96 20.26 4.26 -15.64
CA LEU A 96 21.25 4.14 -16.73
C LEU A 96 22.01 5.45 -16.98
N ARG A 97 21.52 6.59 -16.47
CA ARG A 97 22.17 7.89 -16.63
C ARG A 97 23.34 8.11 -15.67
N TYR A 98 23.55 7.25 -14.68
CA TYR A 98 24.69 7.31 -13.76
C TYR A 98 25.82 6.42 -14.30
N ASP A 99 27.00 6.98 -14.55
CA ASP A 99 28.15 6.21 -15.04
C ASP A 99 28.76 5.38 -13.92
N ASP A 100 29.12 4.12 -14.20
CA ASP A 100 29.64 3.19 -13.19
C ASP A 100 30.96 3.66 -12.55
N GLU A 101 31.74 4.47 -13.26
CA GLU A 101 33.01 5.04 -12.78
C GLU A 101 32.80 6.11 -11.69
N ASP A 102 31.61 6.73 -11.66
CA ASP A 102 31.23 7.75 -10.67
C ASP A 102 30.63 7.14 -9.39
N LEU A 103 30.45 5.81 -9.36
CA LEU A 103 29.78 5.09 -8.29
C LEU A 103 30.77 4.28 -7.44
N ASP A 104 30.60 4.35 -6.12
CA ASP A 104 31.31 3.43 -5.23
C ASP A 104 30.80 1.98 -5.38
N GLN A 105 31.53 1.02 -4.79
CA GLN A 105 31.19 -0.40 -4.91
C GLN A 105 29.77 -0.73 -4.45
N ASN A 106 29.28 -0.08 -3.38
CA ASN A 106 27.94 -0.33 -2.86
C ASN A 106 26.88 0.29 -3.77
N GLN A 107 27.13 1.49 -4.28
CA GLN A 107 26.24 2.15 -5.23
C GLN A 107 26.12 1.38 -6.54
N ARG A 108 27.22 0.82 -7.04
CA ARG A 108 27.22 -0.04 -8.22
C ARG A 108 26.38 -1.30 -8.01
N LEU A 109 26.54 -1.95 -6.86
CA LEU A 109 25.72 -3.10 -6.49
C LEU A 109 24.24 -2.72 -6.38
N SER A 110 23.91 -1.61 -5.71
CA SER A 110 22.54 -1.12 -5.64
C SER A 110 21.96 -0.81 -7.01
N LYS A 111 22.74 -0.22 -7.93
CA LYS A 111 22.34 0.04 -9.31
C LYS A 111 22.04 -1.26 -10.06
N GLU A 112 22.93 -2.25 -9.95
CA GLU A 112 22.75 -3.57 -10.59
C GLU A 112 21.48 -4.27 -10.11
N ILE A 113 21.27 -4.33 -8.78
CA ILE A 113 20.07 -4.92 -8.19
C ILE A 113 18.81 -4.17 -8.65
N THR A 114 18.84 -2.84 -8.65
CA THR A 114 17.66 -2.04 -9.00
C THR A 114 17.33 -2.16 -10.50
N LEU A 115 18.34 -2.21 -11.38
CA LEU A 115 18.14 -2.48 -12.81
C LEU A 115 17.58 -3.88 -13.04
N TYR A 116 18.06 -4.88 -12.29
CA TYR A 116 17.50 -6.23 -12.36
C TYR A 116 16.03 -6.25 -11.97
N LEU A 117 15.66 -5.64 -10.84
CA LEU A 117 14.27 -5.60 -10.36
C LEU A 117 13.34 -4.83 -11.31
N THR A 118 13.77 -3.66 -11.80
CA THR A 118 12.98 -2.87 -12.76
C THR A 118 12.80 -3.59 -14.09
N SER A 119 13.85 -4.23 -14.63
CA SER A 119 13.72 -5.06 -15.84
C SER A 119 12.76 -6.23 -15.65
N MET A 120 12.74 -6.82 -14.45
CA MET A 120 11.82 -7.90 -14.14
C MET A 120 10.37 -7.41 -14.04
N LEU A 121 10.15 -6.21 -13.49
CA LEU A 121 8.82 -5.59 -13.50
C LEU A 121 8.34 -5.31 -14.92
N GLU A 122 9.20 -4.80 -15.80
CA GLU A 122 8.88 -4.62 -17.22
C GLU A 122 8.51 -5.95 -17.91
N ASP A 123 9.28 -7.02 -17.67
CA ASP A 123 8.99 -8.36 -18.18
C ASP A 123 7.62 -8.88 -17.68
N MET A 124 7.21 -8.48 -16.47
CA MET A 124 5.95 -8.90 -15.82
C MET A 124 4.73 -8.06 -16.21
N GLU A 125 4.90 -6.84 -16.74
CA GLU A 125 3.81 -5.93 -17.09
C GLU A 125 2.72 -6.58 -17.97
N PRO A 126 3.07 -7.38 -19.02
CA PRO A 126 2.06 -8.08 -19.83
C PRO A 126 1.21 -9.08 -19.02
N PHE A 127 1.76 -9.58 -17.91
CA PHE A 127 1.17 -10.57 -17.02
C PHE A 127 0.65 -9.97 -15.70
N ARG A 128 0.52 -8.63 -15.59
CA ARG A 128 0.10 -7.94 -14.35
C ARG A 128 -1.25 -8.40 -13.77
N TYR A 129 -2.09 -8.99 -14.61
CA TYR A 129 -3.38 -9.54 -14.21
C TYR A 129 -3.36 -11.04 -13.90
N HIS A 130 -2.25 -11.75 -14.08
CA HIS A 130 -2.09 -13.17 -13.77
C HIS A 130 -1.94 -13.42 -12.26
N THR A 131 -2.84 -12.86 -11.47
CA THR A 131 -2.85 -12.95 -10.01
C THR A 131 -4.27 -13.19 -9.51
N TYR A 132 -4.38 -13.72 -8.28
CA TYR A 132 -5.66 -13.88 -7.58
C TYR A 132 -5.66 -12.97 -6.34
N PRO A 133 -6.12 -11.70 -6.46
CA PRO A 133 -6.13 -10.75 -5.35
C PRO A 133 -6.93 -11.26 -4.15
N ALA A 134 -8.05 -11.94 -4.39
CA ALA A 134 -8.74 -12.71 -3.36
C ALA A 134 -8.28 -14.17 -3.42
N ASN A 135 -7.77 -14.68 -2.30
CA ASN A 135 -7.30 -16.05 -2.14
C ASN A 135 -7.32 -16.45 -0.66
N GLN A 136 -7.28 -17.74 -0.38
CA GLN A 136 -7.45 -18.31 0.96
C GLN A 136 -6.29 -18.05 1.94
N MET A 137 -5.12 -17.62 1.47
CA MET A 137 -3.92 -17.47 2.30
C MET A 137 -3.82 -16.09 2.95
N GLY A 138 -4.33 -15.06 2.28
CA GLY A 138 -4.23 -13.67 2.74
C GLY A 138 -4.71 -12.67 1.70
N GLY A 139 -5.78 -13.00 0.97
CA GLY A 139 -6.32 -12.13 -0.07
C GLY A 139 -6.94 -10.83 0.47
N ILE A 140 -7.42 -10.00 -0.45
CA ILE A 140 -8.04 -8.70 -0.17
C ILE A 140 -9.16 -8.73 0.87
N GLN A 141 -9.86 -9.86 1.01
CA GLN A 141 -10.92 -10.08 2.00
C GLN A 141 -10.40 -10.23 3.43
N ALA A 142 -9.11 -10.51 3.62
CA ALA A 142 -8.47 -10.60 4.93
C ALA A 142 -7.52 -9.42 5.20
N ALA A 143 -7.09 -8.73 4.14
CA ALA A 143 -6.09 -7.66 4.22
C ALA A 143 -6.54 -6.49 5.12
N PHE A 144 -7.75 -5.96 4.91
CA PHE A 144 -8.26 -4.83 5.68
C PHE A 144 -8.35 -5.10 7.19
N PRO A 145 -9.06 -6.14 7.68
CA PRO A 145 -9.13 -6.40 9.11
C PRO A 145 -7.76 -6.72 9.73
N SER A 146 -6.89 -7.43 9.00
CA SER A 146 -5.53 -7.72 9.48
C SER A 146 -4.68 -6.45 9.60
N PHE A 147 -4.80 -5.52 8.65
CA PHE A 147 -4.10 -4.23 8.70
C PHE A 147 -4.59 -3.38 9.87
N MET A 148 -5.90 -3.27 10.04
CA MET A 148 -6.50 -2.49 11.13
C MET A 148 -6.12 -3.05 12.51
N ASP A 149 -6.04 -4.38 12.65
CA ASP A 149 -5.62 -5.01 13.91
C ASP A 149 -4.11 -4.85 14.17
N ALA A 150 -3.27 -5.15 13.18
CA ALA A 150 -1.82 -5.25 13.39
C ALA A 150 -1.07 -3.91 13.25
N GLN A 151 -1.48 -3.06 12.31
CA GLN A 151 -0.70 -1.88 11.90
C GLN A 151 -1.28 -0.57 12.46
N HIS A 152 -2.62 -0.42 12.47
CA HIS A 152 -3.24 0.78 13.01
C HIS A 152 -3.05 0.86 14.54
N GLN A 153 -2.19 1.77 15.00
CA GLN A 153 -1.98 2.01 16.44
C GLN A 153 -2.99 3.04 16.96
N VAL A 154 -3.47 2.85 18.19
CA VAL A 154 -4.39 3.80 18.84
C VAL A 154 -3.81 4.16 20.19
N HIS A 155 -3.33 5.41 20.31
CA HIS A 155 -2.80 5.96 21.54
C HIS A 155 -3.58 7.19 22.01
N THR A 156 -4.25 7.87 21.08
CA THR A 156 -5.05 9.08 21.36
C THR A 156 -6.44 8.95 20.74
N LEU A 157 -7.36 9.82 21.15
CA LEU A 157 -8.68 9.90 20.54
C LEU A 157 -8.62 10.17 19.02
N GLU A 158 -7.65 10.97 18.55
CA GLU A 158 -7.43 11.22 17.13
C GLU A 158 -7.12 9.92 16.36
N ASP A 159 -6.30 9.03 16.94
CA ASP A 159 -5.99 7.74 16.31
C ASP A 159 -7.25 6.86 16.22
N ALA A 160 -8.12 6.88 17.24
CA ALA A 160 -9.38 6.16 17.22
C ALA A 160 -10.37 6.71 16.17
N GLU A 161 -10.39 8.03 15.97
CA GLU A 161 -11.17 8.67 14.90
C GLU A 161 -10.63 8.32 13.51
N HIS A 162 -9.31 8.27 13.34
CA HIS A 162 -8.66 7.78 12.12
C HIS A 162 -9.01 6.32 11.82
N TYR A 163 -9.11 5.47 12.85
CA TYR A 163 -9.55 4.08 12.71
C TYR A 163 -10.96 4.03 12.10
N LEU A 164 -11.89 4.82 12.63
CA LEU A 164 -13.26 4.89 12.11
C LEU A 164 -13.32 5.49 10.70
N SER A 165 -12.50 6.50 10.40
CA SER A 165 -12.39 7.11 9.07
C SER A 165 -12.06 6.07 8.00
N ARG A 166 -11.08 5.19 8.28
CA ARG A 166 -10.72 4.09 7.38
C ARG A 166 -11.86 3.10 7.15
N MET A 167 -12.65 2.80 8.17
CA MET A 167 -13.81 1.92 8.02
C MET A 167 -14.84 2.52 7.06
N GLY A 168 -15.07 3.84 7.14
CA GLY A 168 -15.94 4.56 6.20
C GLY A 168 -15.43 4.60 4.75
N GLU A 169 -14.12 4.50 4.52
CA GLU A 169 -13.54 4.43 3.17
C GLU A 169 -13.57 3.03 2.54
N LEU A 170 -13.93 1.99 3.30
CA LEU A 170 -13.78 0.61 2.84
C LEU A 170 -14.61 0.32 1.58
N GLN A 171 -15.82 0.87 1.50
CA GLN A 171 -16.67 0.68 0.32
C GLN A 171 -15.99 1.18 -0.95
N ARG A 172 -15.41 2.40 -0.93
CA ARG A 172 -14.65 2.95 -2.07
C ARG A 172 -13.53 1.99 -2.48
N LYS A 173 -12.71 1.56 -1.52
CA LYS A 173 -11.57 0.68 -1.79
C LYS A 173 -12.02 -0.65 -2.40
N TYR A 174 -13.11 -1.23 -1.90
CA TYR A 174 -13.63 -2.51 -2.42
C TYR A 174 -14.29 -2.36 -3.79
N GLU A 175 -14.96 -1.25 -4.08
CA GLU A 175 -15.46 -0.93 -5.42
C GLU A 175 -14.32 -0.84 -6.44
N GLN A 176 -13.21 -0.20 -6.07
CA GLN A 176 -12.01 -0.11 -6.91
C GLN A 176 -11.34 -1.48 -7.13
N GLN A 177 -11.17 -2.27 -6.06
CA GLN A 177 -10.64 -3.63 -6.18
C GLN A 177 -11.53 -4.53 -7.06
N LEU A 178 -12.87 -4.34 -7.00
CA LEU A 178 -13.81 -5.04 -7.86
C LEU A 178 -13.58 -4.73 -9.35
N LEU A 179 -13.18 -3.50 -9.70
CA LEU A 179 -12.77 -3.18 -11.08
C LEU A 179 -11.61 -4.08 -11.52
N GLY A 180 -10.57 -4.20 -10.68
CA GLY A 180 -9.42 -5.06 -10.94
C GLY A 180 -9.77 -6.55 -11.04
N LEU A 181 -10.75 -7.01 -10.25
CA LEU A 181 -11.26 -8.39 -10.35
C LEU A 181 -12.02 -8.62 -11.66
N LYS A 182 -12.87 -7.67 -12.08
CA LYS A 182 -13.63 -7.77 -13.34
C LYS A 182 -12.71 -7.72 -14.58
N ILE A 183 -11.63 -6.94 -14.53
CA ILE A 183 -10.61 -6.95 -15.60
C ILE A 183 -10.00 -8.36 -15.72
N ARG A 184 -9.63 -8.99 -14.61
CA ARG A 184 -9.10 -10.36 -14.58
C ARG A 184 -10.11 -11.37 -15.12
N GLU A 185 -11.36 -11.29 -14.69
CA GLU A 185 -12.44 -12.13 -15.20
C GLU A 185 -12.60 -11.99 -16.72
N SER A 186 -12.59 -10.77 -17.26
CA SER A 186 -12.68 -10.53 -18.72
C SER A 186 -11.51 -11.09 -19.53
N LYS A 187 -10.41 -11.42 -18.86
CA LYS A 187 -9.19 -12.01 -19.44
C LYS A 187 -9.10 -13.52 -19.19
N ASP A 188 -10.20 -14.13 -18.73
CA ASP A 188 -10.25 -15.55 -18.33
C ASP A 188 -9.26 -15.90 -17.20
N ILE A 189 -8.83 -14.91 -16.41
CA ILE A 189 -8.02 -15.12 -15.20
C ILE A 189 -8.97 -15.34 -14.02
N ILE A 190 -9.46 -16.59 -13.91
CA ILE A 190 -10.42 -16.99 -12.88
C ILE A 190 -9.73 -17.94 -11.89
N PRO A 191 -9.83 -17.69 -10.57
CA PRO A 191 -9.30 -18.61 -9.57
C PRO A 191 -9.98 -20.00 -9.64
N PRO A 192 -9.29 -21.08 -9.25
CA PRO A 192 -9.91 -22.38 -9.13
C PRO A 192 -11.13 -22.39 -8.19
N ARG A 193 -12.08 -23.30 -8.45
CA ARG A 193 -13.33 -23.46 -7.68
C ARG A 193 -13.10 -23.44 -6.17
N PHE A 194 -12.15 -24.23 -5.68
CA PHE A 194 -11.88 -24.35 -4.25
C PHE A 194 -11.39 -23.04 -3.61
N VAL A 195 -10.69 -22.18 -4.37
CA VAL A 195 -10.25 -20.86 -3.90
C VAL A 195 -11.45 -19.96 -3.74
N ILE A 196 -12.34 -19.92 -4.73
CA ILE A 196 -13.58 -19.12 -4.68
C ILE A 196 -14.46 -19.57 -3.51
N ASP A 197 -14.67 -20.88 -3.35
CA ASP A 197 -15.48 -21.44 -2.27
C ASP A 197 -14.92 -21.03 -0.90
N ARG A 198 -13.60 -21.15 -0.70
CA ARG A 198 -12.96 -20.81 0.56
C ARG A 198 -13.02 -19.31 0.87
N VAL A 199 -12.85 -18.46 -0.14
CA VAL A 199 -12.96 -17.00 -0.02
C VAL A 199 -14.40 -16.60 0.33
N LEU A 200 -15.41 -17.22 -0.30
CA LEU A 200 -16.81 -17.01 0.03
C LEU A 200 -17.13 -17.40 1.48
N ASP A 201 -16.65 -18.55 1.95
CA ASP A 201 -16.84 -18.98 3.33
C ASP A 201 -16.23 -17.96 4.30
N GLN A 202 -14.98 -17.53 4.07
CA GLN A 202 -14.31 -16.52 4.90
C GLN A 202 -15.11 -15.21 4.99
N MET A 203 -15.60 -14.70 3.85
CA MET A 203 -16.36 -13.45 3.83
C MET A 203 -17.73 -13.60 4.50
N ARG A 204 -18.41 -14.74 4.29
CA ARG A 204 -19.72 -15.02 4.90
C ARG A 204 -19.60 -15.19 6.42
N ASP A 205 -18.57 -15.89 6.89
CA ASP A 205 -18.28 -16.02 8.32
C ASP A 205 -17.97 -14.65 8.95
N PHE A 206 -17.19 -13.81 8.24
CA PHE A 206 -16.85 -12.47 8.71
C PHE A 206 -18.08 -11.59 8.90
N VAL A 207 -19.01 -11.55 7.93
CA VAL A 207 -20.24 -10.74 8.03
C VAL A 207 -21.32 -11.37 8.91
N ALA A 208 -21.25 -12.67 9.20
CA ALA A 208 -22.16 -13.35 10.13
C ALA A 208 -21.78 -13.13 11.61
N THR A 209 -20.57 -12.65 11.86
CA THR A 209 -20.11 -12.31 13.22
C THR A 209 -20.87 -11.08 13.72
N PRO A 210 -21.43 -11.07 14.95
CA PRO A 210 -22.04 -9.87 15.51
C PRO A 210 -21.04 -8.71 15.58
N ALA A 211 -21.47 -7.48 15.33
CA ALA A 211 -20.57 -6.32 15.24
C ALA A 211 -19.66 -6.14 16.47
N LYS A 212 -20.18 -6.34 17.69
CA LYS A 212 -19.39 -6.26 18.94
C LYS A 212 -18.39 -7.40 19.14
N GLU A 213 -18.56 -8.50 18.42
CA GLU A 213 -17.66 -9.66 18.43
C GLU A 213 -16.68 -9.63 17.25
N ASN A 214 -16.87 -8.71 16.31
CA ASN A 214 -16.02 -8.58 15.14
C ASN A 214 -14.63 -8.06 15.52
N ILE A 215 -13.60 -8.56 14.84
CA ILE A 215 -12.20 -8.19 15.10
C ILE A 215 -11.96 -6.67 15.07
N LEU A 216 -12.66 -5.94 14.19
CA LEU A 216 -12.52 -4.48 14.09
C LEU A 216 -12.98 -3.78 15.38
N TYR A 217 -14.08 -4.26 15.98
CA TYR A 217 -14.57 -3.74 17.24
C TYR A 217 -13.66 -4.16 18.40
N THR A 218 -13.39 -5.47 18.52
CA THR A 218 -12.66 -5.99 19.68
C THR A 218 -11.20 -5.52 19.72
N SER A 219 -10.57 -5.38 18.55
CA SER A 219 -9.21 -4.85 18.45
C SER A 219 -9.15 -3.40 18.88
N LEU A 220 -10.06 -2.55 18.38
CA LEU A 220 -10.12 -1.15 18.77
C LEU A 220 -10.43 -0.99 20.27
N ALA A 221 -11.40 -1.73 20.80
CA ALA A 221 -11.72 -1.71 22.22
C ALA A 221 -10.48 -2.01 23.09
N LYS A 222 -9.73 -3.06 22.73
CA LYS A 222 -8.49 -3.42 23.42
C LYS A 222 -7.43 -2.31 23.32
N LYS A 223 -7.21 -1.74 22.12
CA LYS A 223 -6.22 -0.68 21.93
C LYS A 223 -6.58 0.59 22.72
N MET A 224 -7.86 0.94 22.81
CA MET A 224 -8.32 2.09 23.60
C MET A 224 -8.20 1.85 25.11
N GLU A 225 -8.43 0.62 25.59
CA GLU A 225 -8.18 0.26 27.00
C GLU A 225 -6.69 0.40 27.37
N GLU A 226 -5.79 0.12 26.43
CA GLU A 226 -4.34 0.28 26.59
C GLU A 226 -3.87 1.74 26.44
N ALA A 227 -4.72 2.64 25.97
CA ALA A 227 -4.38 4.05 25.74
C ALA A 227 -4.62 4.90 27.00
N GLU A 228 -3.58 5.61 27.47
CA GLU A 228 -3.67 6.46 28.67
C GLU A 228 -4.51 7.74 28.47
N GLU A 229 -4.68 8.18 27.21
CA GLU A 229 -5.29 9.47 26.86
C GLU A 229 -6.78 9.38 26.46
N ILE A 230 -7.40 8.21 26.58
CA ILE A 230 -8.81 7.99 26.23
C ILE A 230 -9.60 7.63 27.50
N ASP A 231 -10.63 8.40 27.83
CA ASP A 231 -11.51 8.10 28.96
C ASP A 231 -12.67 7.15 28.58
N ASP A 232 -13.32 6.57 29.60
CA ASP A 232 -14.40 5.60 29.42
C ASP A 232 -15.58 6.14 28.58
N ALA A 233 -15.90 7.43 28.69
CA ALA A 233 -17.01 8.03 27.97
C ALA A 233 -16.66 8.23 26.48
N GLN A 234 -15.43 8.63 26.20
CA GLN A 234 -14.89 8.71 24.84
C GLN A 234 -14.82 7.33 24.20
N ALA A 235 -14.33 6.32 24.94
CA ALA A 235 -14.29 4.94 24.45
C ALA A 235 -15.69 4.40 24.14
N GLU A 236 -16.68 4.65 25.01
CA GLU A 236 -18.08 4.24 24.79
C GLU A 236 -18.67 4.88 23.53
N ASP A 237 -18.45 6.18 23.31
CA ASP A 237 -18.91 6.88 22.08
C ASP A 237 -18.28 6.29 20.81
N ILE A 238 -16.95 6.13 20.80
CA ILE A 238 -16.24 5.57 19.65
C ILE A 238 -16.70 4.14 19.37
N LEU A 239 -16.83 3.29 20.38
CA LEU A 239 -17.27 1.91 20.19
C LEU A 239 -18.71 1.83 19.64
N ALA A 240 -19.60 2.71 20.07
CA ALA A 240 -20.95 2.79 19.51
C ALA A 240 -20.93 3.16 18.01
N ARG A 241 -20.07 4.11 17.61
CA ARG A 241 -19.90 4.52 16.21
C ARG A 241 -19.24 3.44 15.36
N VAL A 242 -18.29 2.69 15.93
CA VAL A 242 -17.64 1.55 15.29
C VAL A 242 -18.62 0.41 15.08
N GLU A 243 -19.46 0.10 16.08
CA GLU A 243 -20.55 -0.87 15.91
C GLU A 243 -21.48 -0.47 14.77
N ALA A 244 -21.87 0.81 14.68
CA ALA A 244 -22.68 1.31 13.58
C ALA A 244 -21.94 1.16 12.23
N SER A 245 -20.70 1.63 12.11
CA SER A 245 -19.91 1.55 10.89
C SER A 245 -19.65 0.11 10.42
N ILE A 246 -19.51 -0.86 11.34
CA ILE A 246 -19.43 -2.27 10.96
C ILE A 246 -20.68 -2.73 10.22
N ASN A 247 -21.86 -2.36 10.72
CA ASN A 247 -23.14 -2.74 10.13
C ASN A 247 -23.50 -1.94 8.87
N GLU A 248 -23.13 -0.66 8.83
CA GLU A 248 -23.56 0.30 7.80
C GLU A 248 -22.54 0.46 6.65
N ASP A 249 -21.24 0.29 6.92
CA ASP A 249 -20.18 0.48 5.94
C ASP A 249 -19.44 -0.84 5.63
N VAL A 250 -18.95 -1.52 6.67
CA VAL A 250 -18.04 -2.67 6.50
C VAL A 250 -18.77 -3.88 5.93
N TYR A 251 -19.83 -4.36 6.57
CA TYR A 251 -20.56 -5.54 6.07
C TYR A 251 -21.17 -5.33 4.69
N PRO A 252 -21.76 -4.17 4.36
CA PRO A 252 -22.18 -3.86 2.99
C PRO A 252 -21.04 -3.89 1.97
N ALA A 253 -19.85 -3.37 2.31
CA ALA A 253 -18.68 -3.47 1.43
C ALA A 253 -18.31 -4.93 1.14
N TYR A 254 -18.28 -5.81 2.15
CA TYR A 254 -18.08 -7.26 1.94
C TYR A 254 -19.20 -7.89 1.11
N GLY A 255 -20.43 -7.38 1.21
CA GLY A 255 -21.55 -7.76 0.36
C GLY A 255 -21.25 -7.63 -1.14
N LEU A 256 -20.48 -6.61 -1.56
CA LEU A 256 -20.05 -6.45 -2.96
C LEU A 256 -19.21 -7.64 -3.43
N PHE A 257 -18.24 -8.06 -2.62
CA PHE A 257 -17.39 -9.21 -2.94
C PHE A 257 -18.15 -10.53 -2.83
N ILE A 258 -18.99 -10.72 -1.81
CA ILE A 258 -19.81 -11.93 -1.68
C ILE A 258 -20.70 -12.11 -2.92
N ASN A 259 -21.34 -11.03 -3.39
CA ASN A 259 -22.16 -11.08 -4.61
C ASN A 259 -21.31 -11.44 -5.83
N TYR A 260 -20.21 -10.71 -6.06
CA TYR A 260 -19.30 -10.98 -7.19
C TYR A 260 -18.77 -12.41 -7.17
N PHE A 261 -18.24 -12.89 -6.05
CA PHE A 261 -17.69 -14.24 -5.97
C PHE A 261 -18.76 -15.33 -6.05
N SER A 262 -20.00 -15.06 -5.64
CA SER A 262 -21.12 -16.00 -5.83
C SER A 262 -21.49 -16.14 -7.31
N GLU A 263 -21.44 -15.04 -8.08
CA GLU A 263 -21.64 -15.06 -9.54
C GLU A 263 -20.44 -15.66 -10.29
N LEU A 264 -19.22 -15.36 -9.83
CA LEU A 264 -17.98 -15.91 -10.37
C LEU A 264 -17.89 -17.42 -10.11
N GLN A 265 -18.46 -17.88 -8.98
CA GLN A 265 -18.42 -19.27 -8.54
C GLN A 265 -18.68 -20.20 -9.74
N PRO A 266 -19.86 -20.35 -10.35
CA PRO A 266 -20.07 -21.33 -11.44
C PRO A 266 -19.04 -21.31 -12.60
N LYS A 267 -18.31 -20.21 -12.84
CA LYS A 267 -17.24 -20.10 -13.86
C LYS A 267 -15.89 -20.72 -13.44
N GLY A 268 -15.63 -20.85 -12.13
CA GLY A 268 -14.40 -21.44 -11.61
C GLY A 268 -14.24 -22.93 -11.97
N GLY A 269 -13.07 -23.29 -12.49
CA GLY A 269 -12.74 -24.65 -12.90
C GLY A 269 -12.08 -25.51 -11.79
N ASN A 270 -11.88 -26.79 -12.11
CA ASN A 270 -11.14 -27.74 -11.27
C ASN A 270 -9.69 -27.97 -11.75
N ASP A 271 -9.23 -27.25 -12.78
CA ASP A 271 -7.81 -27.18 -13.07
C ASP A 271 -7.16 -26.23 -12.06
N HIS A 272 -6.19 -26.74 -11.32
CA HIS A 272 -5.53 -26.03 -10.23
C HIS A 272 -4.13 -25.55 -10.62
N GLY A 273 -3.64 -26.00 -11.78
CA GLY A 273 -2.36 -25.57 -12.29
C GLY A 273 -2.41 -24.16 -12.85
N TYR A 274 -1.33 -23.42 -12.66
CA TYR A 274 -1.20 -22.08 -13.21
C TYR A 274 -1.15 -22.08 -14.76
N TRP A 275 -0.83 -23.23 -15.37
CA TRP A 275 -0.85 -23.45 -16.82
C TRP A 275 -2.25 -23.35 -17.45
N HIS A 276 -3.32 -23.42 -16.66
CA HIS A 276 -4.69 -23.29 -17.19
C HIS A 276 -5.00 -21.86 -17.64
N LEU A 277 -4.29 -20.86 -17.07
CA LEU A 277 -4.44 -19.47 -17.43
C LEU A 277 -3.95 -19.20 -18.86
N PRO A 278 -4.54 -18.24 -19.60
CA PRO A 278 -3.98 -17.72 -20.84
C PRO A 278 -2.50 -17.36 -20.66
N ASP A 279 -1.62 -17.86 -21.54
CA ASP A 279 -0.16 -17.68 -21.43
C ASP A 279 0.46 -18.08 -20.08
N GLY A 280 -0.19 -18.98 -19.33
CA GLY A 280 0.20 -19.36 -17.97
C GLY A 280 1.60 -19.95 -17.85
N GLU A 281 2.11 -20.66 -18.87
CA GLU A 281 3.49 -21.16 -18.87
C GLU A 281 4.52 -20.02 -18.89
N ALA A 282 4.28 -18.98 -19.68
CA ALA A 282 5.17 -17.82 -19.76
C ALA A 282 5.15 -17.02 -18.46
N ALA A 283 3.94 -16.73 -17.95
CA ALA A 283 3.75 -16.07 -16.66
C ALA A 283 4.41 -16.87 -15.51
N TYR A 284 4.25 -18.20 -15.50
CA TYR A 284 4.86 -19.04 -14.47
C TYR A 284 6.39 -19.04 -14.51
N LYS A 285 6.99 -19.03 -15.71
CA LYS A 285 8.46 -18.93 -15.85
C LYS A 285 9.01 -17.62 -15.29
N LEU A 286 8.32 -16.50 -15.52
CA LEU A 286 8.70 -15.22 -14.95
C LEU A 286 8.53 -15.22 -13.43
N ALA A 287 7.43 -15.79 -12.91
CA ALA A 287 7.24 -15.94 -11.47
C ALA A 287 8.33 -16.80 -10.83
N LEU A 288 8.73 -17.91 -11.48
CA LEU A 288 9.84 -18.73 -11.01
C LEU A 288 11.14 -17.94 -10.93
N ARG A 289 11.46 -17.10 -11.93
CA ARG A 289 12.63 -16.22 -11.89
C ARG A 289 12.54 -15.26 -10.69
N LEU A 290 11.43 -14.55 -10.54
CA LEU A 290 11.22 -13.61 -9.42
C LEU A 290 11.43 -14.27 -8.04
N PHE A 291 10.95 -15.50 -7.84
CA PHE A 291 11.00 -16.15 -6.53
C PHE A 291 12.27 -16.97 -6.27
N THR A 292 13.09 -17.27 -7.28
CA THR A 292 14.23 -18.21 -7.13
C THR A 292 15.59 -17.66 -7.52
N THR A 293 15.66 -16.47 -8.13
CA THR A 293 16.92 -15.84 -8.58
C THR A 293 17.00 -14.38 -8.17
#